data_AF-A0A661WIG2-F1
#
_entry.id   AF-A0A661WIG2-F1
#
_cell.length_a   1.000
_cell.length_b   1.000
_cell.length_c   1.000
_cell.angle_alpha   90.00
_cell.angle_beta   90.00
_cell.angle_gamma   90.00
#
_symmetry.space_group_name_H-M   'P 1'
#
loop_
_entity.id
_entity.type
_entity.pdbx_description
1 polymer ?
#
loop_
_entity_poly.entity_id
_entity_poly.type
_entity_poly.pdbx_seq_one_letter_code
_entity_poly.pdbx_strand_id
1 'polypeptide(L)'
;IENPKEIWLADLGNQIAVENQETGKLMILGEVQVAEPCDEFSHFVTQSQDERLPAGKLKETLQFLRKGRRGFLFVLAKGQEDGSVRPGDKVYVVN
;
A
#
# COMPACT_ATOMS: atom_id res chain seq x y z
N ILE A 1 6.14 20.03 -12.14
CA ILE A 1 5.74 18.90 -11.28
C ILE A 1 6.07 17.66 -12.12
N GLU A 2 7.17 16.98 -11.82
CA GLU A 2 7.46 15.70 -12.46
C GLU A 2 6.32 14.75 -12.07
N ASN A 3 5.65 14.17 -13.07
CA ASN A 3 4.70 13.10 -12.80
C ASN A 3 5.51 11.93 -12.24
N PRO A 4 5.32 11.52 -10.98
CA PRO A 4 6.03 10.37 -10.44
C PRO A 4 5.74 9.17 -11.34
N LYS A 5 6.79 8.46 -11.75
CA LYS A 5 6.68 7.24 -12.56
C LYS A 5 5.66 6.32 -11.90
N GLU A 6 4.63 5.96 -12.65
CA GLU A 6 3.58 5.08 -12.16
C GLU A 6 4.16 3.68 -11.90
N ILE A 7 3.96 3.15 -10.68
CA ILE A 7 4.47 1.85 -10.24
C ILE A 7 3.37 0.80 -10.34
N TRP A 8 3.67 -0.32 -11.01
CA TRP A 8 2.81 -1.47 -11.20
C TRP A 8 3.31 -2.68 -10.40
N LEU A 9 2.45 -3.70 -10.25
CA LEU A 9 2.82 -4.93 -9.53
C LEU A 9 4.08 -5.59 -10.10
N ALA A 10 4.21 -5.57 -11.43
CA ALA A 10 5.38 -6.13 -12.12
C ALA A 10 6.68 -5.36 -11.83
N ASP A 11 6.61 -4.10 -11.41
CA ASP A 11 7.78 -3.31 -11.06
C ASP A 11 8.32 -3.65 -9.66
N LEU A 12 7.51 -4.29 -8.80
CA LEU A 12 7.85 -4.60 -7.40
C LEU A 12 8.45 -5.99 -7.20
N GLY A 13 8.42 -6.84 -8.22
CA GLY A 13 8.85 -8.23 -8.09
C GLY A 13 8.06 -8.99 -7.02
N ASN A 14 8.70 -9.94 -6.36
CA ASN A 14 8.09 -10.74 -5.29
C ASN A 14 8.32 -10.14 -3.89
N GLN A 15 9.29 -9.24 -3.75
CA GLN A 15 9.75 -8.69 -2.48
C GLN A 15 10.30 -7.27 -2.65
N ILE A 16 10.09 -6.45 -1.63
CA ILE A 16 10.75 -5.15 -1.48
C ILE A 16 11.60 -5.14 -0.21
N ALA A 17 12.61 -4.28 -0.19
CA ALA A 17 13.38 -3.98 1.00
C ALA A 17 13.15 -2.51 1.39
N VAL A 18 12.88 -2.28 2.67
CA VAL A 18 12.84 -0.93 3.26
C VAL A 18 14.07 -0.75 4.13
N GLU A 19 14.89 0.25 3.80
CA GLU A 19 16.05 0.65 4.59
C GLU A 19 15.68 1.81 5.50
N ASN A 20 15.80 1.56 6.80
CA ASN A 20 15.64 2.60 7.80
C ASN A 20 16.83 3.57 7.73
N GLN A 21 16.61 4.83 7.40
CA GLN A 21 17.69 5.82 7.21
C GLN A 21 18.50 6.08 8.49
N GLU A 22 17.88 5.99 9.67
CA GLU A 22 18.53 6.28 10.95
C GLU A 22 19.47 5.15 11.40
N THR A 23 19.08 3.89 11.13
CA THR A 23 19.78 2.70 11.65
C THR A 23 20.50 1.88 10.58
N GLY A 24 20.20 2.11 9.30
CA GLY A 24 20.69 1.31 8.17
C GLY A 24 20.12 -0.11 8.12
N LYS A 25 19.18 -0.46 9.00
CA LYS A 25 18.57 -1.80 9.02
C LYS A 25 17.64 -1.99 7.83
N LEU A 26 17.69 -3.17 7.23
CA LEU A 26 16.81 -3.59 6.14
C LEU A 26 15.66 -4.46 6.68
N MET A 27 14.45 -4.06 6.34
CA MET A 27 13.24 -4.85 6.50
C MET A 27 12.82 -5.40 5.14
N ILE A 28 12.57 -6.71 5.06
CA ILE A 28 12.16 -7.35 3.81
C ILE A 28 10.66 -7.61 3.90
N LEU A 29 9.93 -7.11 2.91
CA LEU A 29 8.50 -7.29 2.82
C LEU A 29 8.19 -8.13 1.57
N GLY A 30 7.52 -9.26 1.77
CA GLY A 30 7.13 -10.19 0.71
C GLY A 30 5.61 -10.27 0.52
N GLU A 31 5.18 -11.27 -0.26
CA GLU A 31 3.76 -11.58 -0.51
C GLU A 31 2.98 -10.38 -1.06
N VAL A 32 3.47 -9.82 -2.17
CA VAL A 32 2.87 -8.62 -2.78
C VAL A 32 1.45 -8.90 -3.27
N GLN A 33 0.47 -8.22 -2.68
CA GLN A 33 -0.93 -8.31 -3.07
C GLN A 33 -1.49 -6.92 -3.39
N VAL A 34 -2.50 -6.86 -4.24
CA VAL A 34 -3.24 -5.62 -4.46
C VAL A 34 -4.10 -5.35 -3.23
N ALA A 35 -3.90 -4.20 -2.60
CA ALA A 35 -4.77 -3.78 -1.51
C ALA A 35 -6.12 -3.32 -2.10
N GLU A 36 -7.14 -4.16 -1.94
CA GLU A 36 -8.54 -3.78 -2.20
C GLU A 36 -8.99 -2.68 -1.23
N PRO A 37 -10.01 -1.88 -1.56
CA PRO A 37 -10.52 -0.84 -0.67
C PRO A 37 -11.06 -1.46 0.63
N CYS A 38 -10.43 -1.16 1.77
CA CYS A 38 -10.99 -1.53 3.07
C CYS A 38 -12.17 -0.61 3.45
N ASP A 39 -12.96 -0.99 4.46
CA ASP A 39 -14.10 -0.20 4.94
C ASP A 39 -13.65 1.23 5.31
N GLU A 40 -12.56 1.38 6.07
CA GLU A 40 -12.05 2.68 6.53
C GLU A 40 -11.62 3.58 5.37
N PHE A 41 -10.99 3.01 4.35
CA PHE A 41 -10.61 3.76 3.15
C PHE A 41 -11.84 4.18 2.37
N SER A 42 -12.82 3.28 2.27
CA SER A 42 -14.07 3.56 1.59
C SER A 42 -14.79 4.72 2.25
N HIS A 43 -14.87 4.74 3.60
CA HIS A 43 -15.41 5.86 4.38
C HIS A 43 -14.64 7.16 4.20
N PHE A 44 -13.31 7.09 4.14
CA PHE A 44 -12.46 8.25 3.89
C PHE A 44 -12.73 8.88 2.52
N VAL A 45 -12.70 8.07 1.44
CA VAL A 45 -12.87 8.60 0.08
C VAL A 45 -14.29 9.06 -0.19
N THR A 46 -15.28 8.53 0.53
CA THR A 46 -16.68 8.96 0.41
C THR A 46 -17.07 10.05 1.42
N GLN A 47 -16.13 10.56 2.22
CA GLN A 47 -16.39 11.55 3.28
C GLN A 47 -17.54 11.14 4.22
N SER A 48 -17.59 9.87 4.57
CA SER A 48 -18.67 9.28 5.36
C SER A 48 -18.08 8.49 6.53
N GLN A 49 -17.27 9.17 7.36
CA GLN A 49 -16.57 8.55 8.49
C GLN A 49 -17.52 8.08 9.60
N ASP A 50 -18.67 8.75 9.74
CA ASP A 50 -19.62 8.51 10.81
C ASP A 50 -20.82 7.63 10.40
N GLU A 51 -20.91 7.23 9.13
CA GLU A 51 -22.05 6.48 8.60
C GLU A 51 -21.63 5.38 7.60
N ARG A 52 -22.28 4.20 7.71
CA ARG A 52 -22.05 3.12 6.75
C ARG A 52 -22.83 3.36 5.46
N LEU A 53 -22.12 3.67 4.36
CA LEU A 53 -22.78 3.87 3.07
C LEU A 53 -23.41 2.58 2.51
N PRO A 54 -24.54 2.68 1.79
CA PRO A 54 -25.11 1.56 1.06
C PRO A 54 -24.14 1.00 0.02
N ALA A 55 -24.09 -0.33 -0.13
CA ALA A 55 -23.16 -1.03 -1.02
C ALA A 55 -23.17 -0.52 -2.48
N GLY A 56 -24.33 -0.11 -3.00
CA GLY A 56 -24.44 0.48 -4.34
C GLY A 56 -23.68 1.79 -4.49
N LYS A 57 -23.72 2.65 -3.47
CA LYS A 57 -23.02 3.94 -3.46
C LYS A 57 -21.51 3.77 -3.31
N LEU A 58 -21.09 2.85 -2.45
CA LEU A 58 -19.69 2.46 -2.33
C LEU A 58 -19.12 1.98 -3.67
N LYS A 59 -19.84 1.10 -4.36
CA LYS A 59 -19.43 0.61 -5.68
C LYS A 59 -19.30 1.72 -6.72
N GLU A 60 -20.26 2.66 -6.76
CA GLU A 60 -20.23 3.82 -7.67
C GLU A 60 -19.03 4.73 -7.44
N THR A 61 -18.60 4.92 -6.20
CA THR A 61 -17.44 5.77 -5.86
C THR A 61 -16.13 5.03 -6.09
N LEU A 62 -16.03 3.77 -5.64
CA LEU A 62 -14.79 3.00 -5.67
C LEU A 62 -14.43 2.50 -7.08
N GLN A 63 -15.39 2.35 -8.00
CA GLN A 63 -15.11 1.91 -9.37
C GLN A 63 -14.14 2.83 -10.13
N PHE A 64 -14.12 4.13 -9.80
CA PHE A 64 -13.23 5.11 -10.42
C PHE A 64 -11.80 5.11 -9.83
N LEU A 65 -11.58 4.39 -8.73
CA LEU A 65 -10.25 4.22 -8.11
C LEU A 65 -9.44 3.10 -8.80
N ARG A 66 -9.44 3.08 -10.14
CA ARG A 66 -8.70 2.12 -10.97
C ARG A 66 -8.94 0.65 -10.55
N LYS A 67 -10.21 0.24 -10.49
CA LYS A 67 -10.67 -1.08 -9.97
C LYS A 67 -10.38 -1.29 -8.47
N GLY A 68 -10.32 -0.22 -7.68
CA GLY A 68 -10.11 -0.30 -6.22
C GLY A 68 -8.66 -0.50 -5.79
N ARG A 69 -7.67 -0.25 -6.66
CA ARG A 69 -6.25 -0.37 -6.28
C ARG A 69 -5.82 0.84 -5.46
N ARG A 70 -5.72 0.69 -4.14
CA ARG A 70 -5.20 1.71 -3.23
C ARG A 70 -3.66 1.77 -3.24
N GLY A 71 -3.04 0.62 -3.47
CA GLY A 71 -1.60 0.40 -3.37
C GLY A 71 -1.30 -1.09 -3.33
N PHE A 72 -0.19 -1.45 -2.69
CA PHE A 72 0.24 -2.84 -2.54
C PHE A 72 0.31 -3.18 -1.05
N LEU A 73 -0.19 -4.35 -0.69
CA LEU A 73 -0.01 -4.96 0.61
C LEU A 73 1.24 -5.83 0.55
N PHE A 74 2.06 -5.75 1.59
CA PHE A 74 3.18 -6.64 1.79
C PHE A 74 3.17 -7.17 3.21
N VAL A 75 3.74 -8.36 3.41
CA VAL A 75 3.87 -9.02 4.70
C VAL A 75 5.34 -9.05 5.09
N LEU A 76 5.63 -8.82 6.37
CA LEU A 76 6.99 -8.95 6.90
C LEU A 76 7.52 -10.37 6.66
N ALA A 77 8.72 -10.49 6.08
CA ALA A 77 9.30 -11.79 5.79
C ALA A 77 9.53 -12.58 7.10
N LYS A 78 9.33 -13.90 7.02
CA LYS A 78 9.41 -14.80 8.18
C LYS A 78 10.79 -14.72 8.85
N GLY A 79 10.79 -14.54 10.17
CA GLY A 79 12.01 -14.52 10.99
C GLY A 79 12.64 -13.14 11.15
N GLN A 80 11.99 -12.07 10.67
CA GLN A 80 12.36 -10.69 10.99
C GLN A 80 11.63 -10.19 12.23
N GLU A 81 12.26 -9.26 12.95
CA GLU A 81 11.62 -8.48 14.01
C GLU A 81 10.70 -7.42 13.40
N ASP A 82 9.64 -7.06 14.13
CA ASP A 82 8.81 -5.91 13.78
C ASP A 82 9.65 -4.64 13.68
N GLY A 83 9.24 -3.72 12.80
CA GLY A 83 9.87 -2.42 12.70
C GLY A 83 8.92 -1.34 12.21
N SER A 84 9.41 -0.11 12.17
CA SER A 84 8.65 1.06 11.72
C SER A 84 9.20 1.59 10.41
N VAL A 85 8.31 1.89 9.46
CA VAL A 85 8.63 2.69 8.27
C VAL A 85 8.37 4.16 8.58
N ARG A 86 9.31 5.03 8.25
CA ARG A 86 9.25 6.47 8.49
C ARG A 86 9.42 7.28 7.19
N PRO A 87 8.92 8.53 7.13
CA PRO A 87 9.24 9.43 6.03
C PRO A 87 10.76 9.57 5.86
N GLY A 88 11.23 9.40 4.63
CA GLY A 88 12.66 9.45 4.29
C GLY A 88 13.32 8.08 4.16
N ASP A 89 12.73 7.01 4.69
CA ASP A 89 13.21 5.63 4.47
C ASP A 89 13.23 5.30 2.97
N LYS A 90 14.24 4.51 2.57
CA LYS A 90 14.43 4.15 1.16
C LYS A 90 13.80 2.80 0.88
N VAL A 91 13.17 2.68 -0.29
CA VAL A 91 12.53 1.44 -0.74
C VAL A 91 13.25 0.93 -1.98
N TYR A 92 13.59 -0.35 -1.96
CA TYR A 92 14.28 -1.05 -3.04
C TYR A 92 13.45 -2.24 -3.50
N VAL A 93 13.46 -2.49 -4.81
CA VAL A 93 12.95 -3.73 -5.38
C VAL A 93 14.04 -4.79 -5.26
N VAL A 94 13.69 -5.95 -4.71
CA VAL A 94 14.63 -7.08 -4.58
C VAL A 94 14.39 -8.01 -5.77
N ASN A 95 15.33 -7.99 -6.71
CA ASN A 95 15.33 -8.85 -7.90
C ASN A 95 16.16 -10.12 -7.67
#